data_AF-A0A9D7A1T7-F1
#
_entry.id   AF-A0A9D7A1T7-F1
#
_cell.length_a   1.000
_cell.length_b   1.000
_cell.length_c   1.000
_cell.angle_alpha   90.00
_cell.angle_beta   90.00
_cell.angle_gamma   90.00
#
_symmetry.space_group_name_H-M   'P 1'
#
loop_
_entity.id
_entity.type
_entity.pdbx_description
1 polymer ?
#
loop_
_entity_poly.entity_id
_entity_poly.type
_entity_poly.pdbx_seq_one_letter_code
_entity_poly.pdbx_strand_id
1 'polypeptide(L)' 'MRRFVGTMIGLALVLTPALAWAEGAGGGYKGIAQIYFSFITAVLIYGVHDTFHNRNVTIVGAVVIIGVMFGVLLPKG' A
#
# COMPACT_ATOMS: atom_id res chain seq x y z
N MET A 1 13.72 12.03 -14.78
CA MET A 1 13.44 10.57 -14.83
C MET A 1 14.58 9.70 -14.26
N ARG A 2 15.86 9.90 -14.64
CA ARG A 2 16.99 9.05 -14.16
C ARG A 2 17.11 8.92 -12.63
N ARG A 3 16.87 10.01 -11.88
CA ARG A 3 16.89 9.99 -10.41
C ARG A 3 15.76 9.15 -9.82
N PHE A 4 14.54 9.30 -10.36
CA PHE A 4 13.36 8.57 -9.93
C PHE A 4 13.50 7.06 -10.15
N VAL A 5 14.04 6.66 -11.30
CA VAL A 5 14.34 5.26 -11.62
C VAL A 5 15.39 4.70 -10.65
N GLY A 6 16.43 5.46 -10.33
CA GLY A 6 17.43 5.05 -9.33
C GLY A 6 16.84 4.88 -7.93
N THR A 7 15.94 5.77 -7.51
CA THR A 7 15.26 5.66 -6.21
C THR A 7 14.34 4.43 -6.15
N MET A 8 13.62 4.13 -7.24
CA MET A 8 12.76 2.94 -7.31
C MET A 8 13.56 1.64 -7.28
N ILE A 9 14.68 1.58 -7.99
CA ILE A 9 15.58 0.41 -7.98
C ILE A 9 16.22 0.22 -6.60
N GLY A 10 16.63 1.32 -5.94
CA GLY A 10 17.16 1.27 -4.58
C GLY A 10 16.14 0.75 -3.56
N LEU A 11 14.89 1.20 -3.66
CA LEU A 11 13.80 0.69 -2.80
C LEU A 11 13.49 -0.78 -3.09
N ALA A 12 13.47 -1.19 -4.35
CA ALA A 12 13.24 -2.59 -4.72
C ALA A 12 14.33 -3.52 -4.17
N LEU A 13 15.60 -3.09 -4.18
CA LEU A 13 16.74 -3.84 -3.64
C LEU A 13 16.76 -3.91 -2.11
N VAL A 14 16.30 -2.88 -1.42
CA VAL A 14 16.21 -2.86 0.05
C VAL A 14 15.03 -3.71 0.54
N LEU A 15 13.94 -3.79 -0.23
CA LEU A 15 12.75 -4.55 0.13
C LEU A 15 12.82 -6.04 -0.26
N THR A 16 13.75 -6.44 -1.15
CA THR A 16 13.88 -7.83 -1.61
C THR A 16 14.25 -8.83 -0.51
N PRO A 17 15.20 -8.52 0.42
CA PRO A 17 15.54 -9.41 1.52
C PRO A 17 14.37 -9.63 2.48
N ALA A 18 13.55 -8.60 2.71
CA ALA A 18 12.36 -8.69 3.56
C ALA A 18 11.29 -9.62 2.96
N LEU A 19 11.19 -9.66 1.63
CA LEU A 19 10.29 -10.58 0.92
C LEU A 19 10.81 -12.01 0.93
N ALA A 20 12.11 -12.22 0.71
CA ALA A 20 12.73 -13.55 0.74
C ALA A 20 12.72 -14.19 2.16
N TRP A 21 12.81 -13.37 3.21
CA TRP A 21 12.70 -13.84 4.60
C TRP A 21 11.26 -14.13 5.04
N ALA A 22 10.25 -13.66 4.31
CA ALA A 22 8.85 -13.96 4.59
C ALA A 22 8.44 -15.36 4.12
N GLU A 23 9.12 -15.93 3.12
CA GLU A 23 8.81 -17.26 2.57
C GLU A 23 9.20 -18.43 3.51
N GLY A 24 10.19 -18.24 4.39
CA GLY A 24 10.69 -19.29 5.29
C GLY A 24 10.12 -19.31 6.70
N ALA A 25 9.46 -18.23 7.15
CA ALA A 25 9.12 -18.01 8.55
C ALA A 25 7.61 -17.87 8.78
N GLY A 26 6.80 -18.87 8.39
CA GLY A 26 5.40 -18.98 8.83
C GLY A 26 4.56 -17.69 8.68
N GLY A 27 4.91 -16.81 7.74
CA GLY A 27 4.27 -15.53 7.49
C GLY A 27 2.98 -15.75 6.73
N GLY A 28 1.99 -16.33 7.40
CA GLY A 28 0.72 -16.73 6.80
C GLY A 28 0.02 -15.59 6.06
N TYR A 29 -1.03 -15.95 5.30
CA TYR A 29 -1.96 -15.12 4.51
C TYR A 29 -2.08 -13.61 4.83
N LYS A 30 -1.88 -13.20 6.08
CA LYS A 30 -1.86 -11.82 6.59
C LYS A 30 -0.80 -10.91 5.94
N GLY A 31 0.45 -11.37 5.73
CA GLY A 31 1.50 -10.54 5.14
C GLY A 31 1.22 -10.24 3.66
N ILE A 32 0.79 -11.27 2.93
CA ILE A 32 0.31 -11.14 1.55
C ILE A 32 -0.95 -10.27 1.49
N ALA A 33 -1.90 -10.44 2.42
CA ALA A 33 -3.08 -9.59 2.50
C ALA A 33 -2.73 -8.12 2.71
N GLN A 34 -1.78 -7.79 3.59
CA GLN A 34 -1.32 -6.42 3.79
C GLN A 34 -0.80 -5.77 2.51
N ILE A 35 -0.07 -6.52 1.68
CA ILE A 35 0.42 -6.03 0.39
C ILE A 35 -0.76 -5.72 -0.54
N TYR A 36 -1.73 -6.63 -0.67
CA TYR A 36 -2.92 -6.41 -1.49
C TYR A 36 -3.72 -5.19 -1.02
N PHE A 37 -4.03 -5.10 0.27
CA PHE A 37 -4.77 -3.97 0.83
C PHE A 37 -4.03 -2.64 0.65
N SER A 38 -2.69 -2.64 0.65
CA SER A 38 -1.88 -1.44 0.39
C SER A 38 -2.02 -0.96 -1.05
N PHE A 39 -1.94 -1.86 -2.03
CA PHE A 39 -2.14 -1.50 -3.44
C PHE A 39 -3.57 -1.03 -3.72
N ILE A 40 -4.57 -1.73 -3.17
CA ILE A 40 -5.98 -1.34 -3.29
C ILE A 40 -6.19 0.06 -2.71
N THR A 41 -5.66 0.32 -1.51
CA THR A 41 -5.76 1.63 -0.86
C THR A 41 -5.18 2.75 -1.72
N ALA A 42 -4.00 2.54 -2.30
CA ALA A 42 -3.36 3.53 -3.16
C ALA A 42 -4.19 3.85 -4.41
N VAL A 43 -4.75 2.82 -5.07
CA VAL A 43 -5.61 2.98 -6.25
C VAL A 43 -6.89 3.75 -5.89
N LEU A 44 -7.52 3.44 -4.76
CA LEU A 44 -8.74 4.13 -4.33
C LEU A 44 -8.48 5.60 -3.97
N ILE A 45 -7.38 5.91 -3.28
CA ILE A 45 -6.99 7.29 -2.97
C ILE A 45 -6.75 8.09 -4.25
N TYR A 46 -6.05 7.49 -5.22
CA TYR A 46 -5.86 8.08 -6.53
C TYR A 46 -7.20 8.31 -7.25
N GLY A 47 -8.10 7.33 -7.23
CA GLY A 47 -9.44 7.46 -7.83
C GLY A 47 -10.27 8.60 -7.23
N VAL A 48 -10.20 8.82 -5.91
CA VAL A 48 -10.85 9.98 -5.25
C VAL A 48 -10.23 11.29 -5.73
N HIS A 49 -8.90 11.36 -5.81
CA HIS A 49 -8.21 12.54 -6.30
C HIS A 49 -8.59 12.86 -7.75
N ASP A 50 -8.60 11.85 -8.63
CA ASP A 50 -8.93 11.97 -10.05
C ASP A 50 -10.42 12.30 -10.28
N THR A 51 -11.31 11.83 -9.41
CA THR A 51 -12.75 12.14 -9.56
C THR A 51 -13.05 13.59 -9.15
N PHE A 52 -12.54 14.03 -8.00
CA PHE A 52 -12.96 15.29 -7.39
C PHE A 52 -12.00 16.46 -7.63
N HIS A 53 -10.75 16.19 -8.01
CA HIS A 53 -9.69 17.20 -8.22
C HIS A 53 -9.52 18.18 -7.05
N ASN A 54 -9.98 17.81 -5.85
CA ASN A 54 -10.01 18.65 -4.66
C ASN A 54 -9.14 18.01 -3.57
N ARG A 55 -8.13 18.75 -3.12
CA ARG A 55 -7.18 18.29 -2.12
C ARG A 55 -7.85 17.94 -0.78
N ASN A 56 -8.84 18.71 -0.33
CA ASN A 56 -9.51 18.46 0.94
C ASN A 56 -10.34 17.17 0.87
N VAL A 57 -11.05 16.95 -0.23
CA VAL A 57 -11.82 15.72 -0.48
C VAL A 57 -10.89 14.51 -0.55
N THR A 58 -9.73 14.65 -1.21
CA THR A 58 -8.72 13.58 -1.29
C THR A 58 -8.18 13.21 0.09
N ILE A 59 -7.87 14.19 0.94
CA ILE A 59 -7.36 13.94 2.29
C ILE A 59 -8.41 13.22 3.13
N VAL A 60 -9.65 13.72 3.15
CA VAL A 60 -10.75 13.09 3.89
C VAL A 60 -11.02 11.68 3.37
N GLY A 61 -11.08 11.52 2.04
CA GLY A 61 -11.24 10.22 1.40
C GLY A 61 -10.12 9.26 1.75
N ALA A 62 -8.87 9.70 1.76
CA ALA A 62 -7.72 8.87 2.14
C ALA A 62 -7.80 8.38 3.58
N VAL A 63 -8.19 9.24 4.53
CA VAL A 63 -8.37 8.85 5.93
C VAL A 63 -9.46 7.77 6.05
N VAL A 64 -10.60 7.95 5.38
CA VAL A 64 -11.69 6.97 5.38
C VAL A 64 -11.25 5.65 4.75
N ILE A 65 -10.61 5.70 3.58
CA ILE A 65 -10.14 4.50 2.87
C ILE A 65 -9.13 3.72 3.72
N ILE A 66 -8.13 4.39 4.30
CA ILE A 66 -7.15 3.74 5.18
C ILE A 66 -7.84 3.11 6.39
N GLY A 67 -8.77 3.84 7.03
CA GLY A 67 -9.53 3.35 8.17
C GLY A 67 -10.35 2.10 7.84
N VAL A 68 -11.01 2.07 6.69
CA VAL A 68 -11.78 0.90 6.24
C VAL A 68 -10.84 -0.26 5.88
N MET A 69 -9.81 -0.02 5.06
CA MET A 69 -8.94 -1.06 4.54
C MET A 69 -8.13 -1.75 5.64
N PHE A 70 -7.53 -0.99 6.55
CA PHE A 70 -6.64 -1.54 7.58
C PHE A 70 -7.30 -1.67 8.97
N GLY A 71 -8.33 -0.88 9.24
CA GLY A 71 -9.05 -0.92 10.51
C GLY A 71 -10.20 -1.92 10.52
N VAL A 72 -10.89 -2.11 9.39
CA VAL A 72 -12.09 -2.95 9.29
C VAL A 72 -11.84 -4.22 8.48
N LEU A 73 -11.31 -4.10 7.27
CA LEU A 73 -11.28 -5.20 6.30
C LEU A 73 -10.04 -6.09 6.40
N LEU A 74 -8.89 -5.54 6.79
CA LEU A 74 -7.67 -6.34 6.92
C LEU A 74 -7.88 -7.40 8.02
N PRO A 75 -7.72 -8.70 7.71
CA PRO A 75 -7.88 -9.76 8.68
C PRO A 75 -6.92 -9.58 9.86
N LYS A 76 -7.50 -9.41 11.05
CA LYS A 76 -6.77 -9.38 12.33
C LYS A 76 -6.63 -10.83 12.79
N GLY A 77 -5.69 -11.55 12.16
CA GLY A 77 -5.22 -12.83 12.70
C GLY A 77 -4.67 -12.66 14.10
#